data_AF-A0A7V4SQG9-F1
#
_entry.id   AF-A0A7V4SQG9-F1
#
_cell.length_a   1.000
_cell.length_b   1.000
_cell.length_c   1.000
_cell.angle_alpha   90.00
_cell.angle_beta   90.00
_cell.angle_gamma   90.00
#
_symmetry.space_group_name_H-M   'P 1'
#
loop_
_entity.id
_entity.type
_entity.pdbx_description
1 polymer ?
#
loop_
_entity_poly.entity_id
_entity_poly.type
_entity_poly.pdbx_seq_one_letter_code
_entity_poly.pdbx_strand_id
1 'polypeptide(L)'
;MENLSQEFLAIAMDEYERLVNLLEDDEYYDVPVQLILIARDDIEDGWDKLDPAMRAQVNEVDMLLAQKHKIVAQMLPHPRHTDRTRWWWFLHEGPQVREEALRAREVA
;
A
#
# COMPACT_ATOMS: atom_id res chain seq x y z
N MET A 1 -15.36 -21.59 -1.50
CA MET A 1 -14.76 -20.58 -0.59
C MET A 1 -13.71 -19.73 -1.29
N GLU A 2 -13.00 -20.22 -2.33
CA GLU A 2 -12.05 -19.41 -3.12
C GLU A 2 -12.65 -18.15 -3.75
N ASN A 3 -13.89 -18.23 -4.27
CA ASN A 3 -14.54 -17.11 -4.97
C ASN A 3 -14.78 -15.89 -4.06
N LEU A 4 -15.10 -16.12 -2.78
CA LEU A 4 -15.28 -15.04 -1.80
C LEU A 4 -13.96 -14.33 -1.53
N SER A 5 -12.83 -15.04 -1.49
CA SER A 5 -11.53 -14.42 -1.22
C SER A 5 -11.01 -13.54 -2.37
N GLN A 6 -11.34 -13.88 -3.62
CA GLN A 6 -10.97 -13.08 -4.78
C GLN A 6 -11.82 -11.80 -4.88
N GLU A 7 -13.11 -11.89 -4.56
CA GLU A 7 -14.01 -10.74 -4.51
C GLU A 7 -13.60 -9.74 -3.41
N PHE A 8 -13.22 -10.22 -2.22
CA PHE A 8 -12.67 -9.36 -1.16
C PHE A 8 -11.37 -8.67 -1.58
N LEU A 9 -10.47 -9.37 -2.29
CA LEU A 9 -9.20 -8.78 -2.75
C LEU A 9 -9.44 -7.73 -3.84
N ALA A 10 -10.37 -7.97 -4.77
CA ALA A 10 -10.74 -6.98 -5.78
C ALA A 10 -11.30 -5.69 -5.12
N ILE A 11 -12.18 -5.84 -4.13
CA ILE A 11 -12.71 -4.69 -3.38
C ILE A 11 -11.58 -3.93 -2.66
N ALA A 12 -10.65 -4.64 -2.01
CA ALA A 12 -9.53 -4.02 -1.33
C ALA A 12 -8.61 -3.27 -2.31
N MET A 13 -8.37 -3.83 -3.50
CA MET A 13 -7.60 -3.18 -4.57
C MET A 13 -8.28 -1.93 -5.13
N ASP A 14 -9.58 -2.01 -5.44
CA ASP A 14 -10.36 -0.87 -5.93
C ASP A 14 -10.40 0.26 -4.90
N GLU A 15 -10.59 -0.08 -3.62
CA GLU A 15 -10.59 0.88 -2.52
C GLU A 15 -9.19 1.48 -2.31
N TYR A 16 -8.14 0.67 -2.38
CA TYR A 16 -6.76 1.14 -2.30
C TYR A 16 -6.44 2.15 -3.40
N GLU A 17 -6.76 1.82 -4.66
CA GLU A 17 -6.57 2.72 -5.80
C GLU A 17 -7.35 4.02 -5.63
N ARG A 18 -8.64 3.93 -5.27
CA ARG A 18 -9.50 5.09 -5.04
C ARG A 18 -8.91 6.00 -3.97
N LEU A 19 -8.48 5.45 -2.84
CA LEU A 19 -7.93 6.24 -1.74
C LEU A 19 -6.59 6.89 -2.09
N VAL A 20 -5.69 6.18 -2.78
CA VAL A 20 -4.41 6.74 -3.24
C VAL A 20 -4.62 7.87 -4.24
N ASN A 21 -5.61 7.77 -5.12
CA ASN A 21 -5.98 8.84 -6.04
C ASN A 21 -6.62 10.05 -5.33
N LEU A 22 -7.27 9.86 -4.18
CA LEU A 22 -7.81 10.95 -3.39
C LEU A 22 -6.76 11.74 -2.60
N LEU A 23 -5.51 11.26 -2.50
CA LEU A 23 -4.40 12.01 -1.90
C LEU A 23 -3.93 13.22 -2.74
N GLU A 24 -4.70 13.67 -3.74
CA GLU A 24 -4.32 14.74 -4.67
C GLU A 24 -4.69 16.16 -4.22
N ASP A 25 -5.43 16.32 -3.11
CA ASP A 25 -6.07 17.60 -2.79
C ASP A 25 -5.68 18.18 -1.42
N ASP A 26 -5.11 19.41 -1.45
CA ASP A 26 -4.91 20.42 -0.38
C ASP A 26 -5.58 20.29 1.01
N GLU A 27 -6.80 19.74 1.02
CA GLU A 27 -7.85 20.16 1.95
C GLU A 27 -8.39 19.07 2.88
N TYR A 28 -8.04 17.77 2.69
CA TYR A 28 -8.63 16.67 3.47
C TYR A 28 -7.66 15.50 3.73
N TYR A 29 -6.62 15.70 4.55
CA TYR A 29 -5.49 14.74 4.64
C TYR A 29 -5.58 13.63 5.70
N ASP A 30 -6.37 13.78 6.75
CA ASP A 30 -6.15 12.95 7.95
C ASP A 30 -6.77 11.55 7.87
N VAL A 31 -7.99 11.45 7.34
CA VAL A 31 -8.74 10.18 7.23
C VAL A 31 -8.23 9.29 6.07
N PRO A 32 -7.84 9.84 4.91
CA PRO A 32 -7.42 9.00 3.78
C PRO A 32 -6.16 8.17 4.04
N VAL A 33 -5.15 8.71 4.74
CA VAL A 33 -3.85 8.02 4.84
C VAL A 33 -3.93 6.73 5.65
N GLN A 34 -4.61 6.71 6.80
CA GLN A 34 -4.73 5.48 7.58
C GLN A 34 -5.51 4.40 6.83
N LEU A 35 -6.58 4.78 6.10
CA LEU A 35 -7.36 3.85 5.30
C LEU A 35 -6.54 3.24 4.15
N ILE A 36 -5.65 4.02 3.53
CA ILE A 36 -4.74 3.53 2.48
C ILE A 36 -3.83 2.43 3.02
N LEU A 37 -3.24 2.64 4.20
CA LEU A 37 -2.29 1.70 4.79
C LEU A 37 -2.98 0.40 5.24
N ILE A 38 -4.21 0.51 5.77
CA ILE A 38 -5.04 -0.65 6.11
C ILE A 38 -5.44 -1.42 4.85
N ALA A 39 -5.93 -0.74 3.81
CA ALA A 39 -6.28 -1.38 2.55
C ALA A 39 -5.07 -2.10 1.93
N ARG A 40 -3.86 -1.51 2.03
CA ARG A 40 -2.65 -2.15 1.54
C ARG A 40 -2.20 -3.36 2.37
N ASP A 41 -2.42 -3.33 3.68
CA ASP A 41 -2.22 -4.48 4.57
C ASP A 41 -3.16 -5.65 4.21
N ASP A 42 -4.44 -5.36 3.93
CA ASP A 42 -5.43 -6.38 3.53
C ASP A 42 -5.02 -7.07 2.20
N ILE A 43 -4.49 -6.29 1.25
CA ILE A 43 -3.94 -6.81 -0.01
C ILE A 43 -2.69 -7.67 0.27
N GLU A 44 -1.81 -7.25 1.17
CA GLU A 44 -0.60 -8.00 1.52
C GLU A 44 -0.93 -9.36 2.14
N ASP A 45 -1.92 -9.42 3.03
CA ASP A 45 -2.37 -10.67 3.65
C ASP A 45 -2.94 -11.67 2.62
N GLY A 46 -3.37 -11.17 1.45
CA GLY A 46 -3.83 -11.97 0.31
C GLY A 46 -2.84 -12.09 -0.85
N TRP A 47 -1.61 -11.59 -0.73
CA TRP A 47 -0.68 -11.41 -1.85
C TRP A 47 -0.45 -12.69 -2.68
N ASP A 48 -0.32 -13.83 -1.99
CA ASP A 48 -0.08 -15.12 -2.64
C ASP A 48 -1.24 -15.61 -3.51
N LYS A 49 -2.43 -15.05 -3.33
CA LYS A 49 -3.65 -15.37 -4.08
C LYS A 49 -3.86 -14.46 -5.28
N LEU A 50 -3.11 -13.37 -5.39
CA LEU A 50 -3.18 -12.45 -6.53
C LEU A 50 -2.52 -13.08 -7.74
N ASP A 51 -3.19 -13.02 -8.89
CA ASP A 51 -2.59 -13.37 -10.16
C ASP A 51 -1.57 -12.30 -10.63
N PRO A 52 -0.77 -12.58 -11.68
CA PRO A 52 0.22 -11.63 -12.15
C PRO A 52 -0.35 -10.27 -12.61
N ALA A 53 -1.57 -10.23 -13.15
CA ALA A 53 -2.20 -8.99 -13.61
C ALA A 53 -2.65 -8.14 -12.42
N MET A 54 -3.26 -8.76 -11.40
CA MET A 54 -3.62 -8.08 -10.16
C MET A 54 -2.39 -7.54 -9.44
N ARG A 55 -1.31 -8.32 -9.37
CA ARG A 55 -0.03 -7.84 -8.78
C ARG A 55 0.55 -6.66 -9.56
N ALA A 56 0.41 -6.64 -10.89
CA ALA A 56 0.84 -5.50 -11.70
C ALA A 56 0.02 -4.25 -11.37
N GLN A 57 -1.31 -4.36 -11.23
CA GLN A 57 -2.16 -3.25 -10.82
C GLN A 57 -1.79 -2.72 -9.43
N VAL A 58 -1.60 -3.61 -8.43
CA VAL A 58 -1.15 -3.16 -7.10
C VAL A 58 0.20 -2.45 -7.18
N ASN A 59 1.13 -2.95 -8.00
CA ASN A 59 2.43 -2.30 -8.19
C ASN A 59 2.32 -0.90 -8.82
N GLU A 60 1.37 -0.68 -9.72
CA GLU A 60 1.10 0.65 -10.30
C GLU A 60 0.59 1.61 -9.23
N VAL A 61 -0.37 1.19 -8.41
CA VAL A 61 -0.88 2.01 -7.30
C VAL A 61 0.20 2.25 -6.23
N ASP A 62 1.02 1.23 -5.92
CA ASP A 62 2.17 1.35 -5.02
C ASP A 62 3.19 2.40 -5.50
N MET A 63 3.40 2.54 -6.82
CA MET A 63 4.25 3.61 -7.36
C MET A 63 3.63 5.00 -7.12
N LEU A 64 2.31 5.15 -7.30
CA LEU A 64 1.62 6.40 -7.01
C LEU A 64 1.70 6.76 -5.53
N LEU A 65 1.47 5.78 -4.64
CA LEU A 65 1.62 5.97 -3.19
C LEU A 65 3.04 6.44 -2.82
N ALA A 66 4.07 5.81 -3.42
CA ALA A 66 5.47 6.19 -3.17
C ALA A 66 5.79 7.63 -3.64
N GLN A 67 5.22 8.06 -4.77
CA GLN A 67 5.35 9.45 -5.21
C GLN A 67 4.70 10.43 -4.22
N LYS A 68 3.62 10.01 -3.55
CA LYS A 68 2.88 10.79 -2.54
C LYS A 68 3.42 10.61 -1.11
N HIS A 69 4.62 10.04 -0.93
CA HIS A 69 5.19 9.73 0.40
C HIS A 69 5.24 10.92 1.36
N LYS A 70 5.42 12.16 0.89
CA LYS A 70 5.48 13.34 1.76
C LYS A 70 4.18 13.59 2.52
N ILE A 71 3.03 13.30 1.90
CA ILE A 71 1.70 13.42 2.53
C ILE A 71 1.56 12.33 3.59
N VAL A 72 1.91 11.09 3.22
CA VAL A 72 1.88 9.93 4.11
C VAL A 72 2.80 10.14 5.33
N ALA A 73 3.98 10.71 5.13
CA ALA A 73 4.99 10.97 6.17
C ALA A 73 4.50 11.91 7.27
N GLN A 74 3.66 12.90 6.92
CA GLN A 74 3.09 13.83 7.90
C GLN A 74 2.15 13.13 8.88
N MET A 75 1.51 12.04 8.44
CA MET A 75 0.52 11.29 9.21
C MET A 75 1.12 10.10 9.97
N LEU A 76 2.36 9.71 9.66
CA LEU A 76 3.05 8.54 10.23
C LEU A 76 4.29 8.94 11.05
N PRO A 77 4.16 9.66 12.18
CA PRO A 77 5.34 10.05 12.92
C PRO A 77 6.08 8.84 13.54
N HIS A 78 5.39 7.73 13.82
CA HIS A 78 5.98 6.53 14.46
C HIS A 78 5.20 5.24 14.14
N PRO A 79 5.38 4.61 12.97
CA PRO A 79 4.75 3.32 12.70
C PRO A 79 5.23 2.26 13.71
N ARG A 80 4.30 1.49 14.28
CA ARG A 80 4.62 0.34 15.17
C ARG A 80 4.86 -0.96 14.39
N HIS A 81 5.20 -0.87 13.10
CA HIS A 81 5.58 -2.02 12.30
C HIS A 81 7.07 -2.28 12.42
N THR A 82 7.44 -3.53 12.67
CA THR A 82 8.83 -4.01 12.62
C THR A 82 9.16 -4.73 11.33
N ASP A 83 8.13 -5.19 10.63
CA ASP A 83 8.25 -5.91 9.36
C ASP A 83 8.49 -4.95 8.21
N ARG A 84 9.76 -4.90 7.76
CA ARG A 84 10.22 -4.02 6.67
C ARG A 84 9.67 -4.44 5.29
N THR A 85 9.12 -5.65 5.15
CA THR A 85 8.47 -6.05 3.88
C THR A 85 7.19 -5.23 3.63
N ARG A 86 6.55 -4.73 4.68
CA ARG A 86 5.42 -3.79 4.62
C ARG A 86 5.90 -2.34 4.53
N TRP A 87 6.63 -2.06 3.46
CA TRP A 87 7.35 -0.79 3.25
C TRP A 87 6.47 0.46 3.28
N TRP A 88 5.17 0.36 2.99
CA TRP A 88 4.26 1.52 2.99
C TRP A 88 4.15 2.19 4.36
N TRP A 89 4.33 1.43 5.45
CA TRP A 89 4.41 1.98 6.80
C TRP A 89 5.67 2.82 7.03
N PHE A 90 6.71 2.63 6.23
CA PHE A 90 8.01 3.29 6.36
C PHE A 90 8.20 4.44 5.36
N LEU A 91 7.14 4.86 4.66
CA LEU A 91 7.24 5.94 3.67
C LEU A 91 7.69 7.30 4.22
N HIS A 92 7.60 7.48 5.53
CA HIS A 92 8.17 8.62 6.23
C HIS A 92 9.72 8.69 6.14
N GLU A 93 10.40 7.58 5.87
CA GLU A 93 11.85 7.52 5.63
C GLU A 93 12.22 7.91 4.18
N GLY A 94 11.22 8.04 3.30
CA GLY A 94 11.37 8.36 1.88
C GLY A 94 10.94 7.20 0.95
N PRO A 95 10.80 7.44 -0.36
CA PRO A 95 10.26 6.46 -1.30
C PRO A 95 11.18 5.25 -1.52
N GLN A 96 12.47 5.35 -1.22
CA GLN A 96 13.46 4.30 -1.42
C GLN A 96 13.19 3.02 -0.59
N VAL A 97 12.43 3.14 0.51
CA VAL A 97 12.06 1.97 1.35
C VAL A 97 11.30 0.90 0.57
N ARG A 98 10.57 1.29 -0.48
CA ARG A 98 9.90 0.34 -1.38
C ARG A 98 10.90 -0.56 -2.09
N GLU A 99 11.92 0.03 -2.71
CA GLU A 99 12.93 -0.70 -3.47
C GLU A 99 13.80 -1.59 -2.57
N GLU A 100 14.05 -1.16 -1.33
CA GLU A 100 14.72 -1.97 -0.32
C GLU A 100 13.90 -3.20 0.06
N ALA A 101 12.60 -3.03 0.31
CA ALA A 101 11.70 -4.13 0.66
C ALA A 101 11.49 -5.11 -0.50
N LEU A 102 11.34 -4.62 -1.73
CA LEU A 102 11.21 -5.48 -2.91
C LEU A 102 12.47 -6.33 -3.11
N ARG A 103 13.67 -5.74 -2.99
CA ARG A 103 14.93 -6.49 -3.03
C ARG A 103 15.03 -7.51 -1.91
N ALA A 104 14.58 -7.19 -0.70
CA ALA A 104 14.57 -8.15 0.41
C ALA A 104 13.65 -9.34 0.13
N ARG A 105 12.51 -9.11 -0.54
CA ARG A 105 11.53 -10.17 -0.90
C ARG A 105 12.02 -11.09 -2.02
N GLU A 106 12.87 -10.61 -2.91
CA GLU A 106 13.49 -11.42 -3.97
C GLU A 106 14.59 -12.37 -3.45
N VAL A 107 15.17 -12.07 -2.28
CA VAL A 107 16.29 -12.81 -1.68
C VAL A 107 15.82 -13.81 -0.60
N ALA A 108 14.59 -13.65 -0.09
CA ALA A 108 13.99 -14.51 0.94
C ALA A 108 13.31 -15.75 0.36
#